data_AF-A0A0C2NEQ5-F1
#
_entry.id   AF-A0A0C2NEQ5-F1
#
_cell.length_a   1.000
_cell.length_b   1.000
_cell.length_c   1.000
_cell.angle_alpha   90.00
_cell.angle_beta   90.00
_cell.angle_gamma   90.00
#
_symmetry.space_group_name_H-M   'P 1'
#
loop_
_entity.id
_entity.type
_entity.pdbx_description
1 polymer ?
#
loop_
_entity_poly.entity_id
_entity_poly.type
_entity_poly.pdbx_seq_one_letter_code
_entity_poly.pdbx_strand_id
1 'polypeptide(L)'
;MSFISNQRFTNKEFDTWFKQHKDLNAPLPKISEIKEKQEDLMFCSEYKLSSADIDKMVAEKQKFEEIPKNYAVLRKKIENELDLASMEGDESRATKLKEELAVVVREYDKLTEQTAKRMNVLHISHERRLKELNDREKLIEQECLNDKNKGDDPFTRRRTAPSMIEVFIFSLSF
;
A
#
# COMPACT_ATOMS: atom_id res chain seq x y z
N MET A 1 13.66 2.54 7.21
CA MET A 1 13.27 1.17 7.62
C MET A 1 12.60 0.35 6.51
N SER A 2 12.56 0.81 5.25
CA SER A 2 11.82 0.15 4.15
C SER A 2 12.39 -1.20 3.70
N PHE A 3 13.59 -1.58 4.14
CA PHE A 3 14.29 -2.80 3.71
C PHE A 3 14.29 -3.91 4.78
N ILE A 4 13.40 -3.82 5.76
CA ILE A 4 13.28 -4.81 6.84
C ILE A 4 12.02 -5.65 6.57
N SER A 5 12.17 -6.98 6.57
CA SER A 5 11.06 -7.93 6.41
C SER A 5 10.38 -8.19 7.74
N ASN A 6 9.06 -8.35 7.72
CA ASN A 6 8.26 -8.78 8.88
C ASN A 6 8.20 -10.31 9.02
N GLN A 7 8.86 -11.07 8.13
CA GLN A 7 8.87 -12.53 8.17
C GLN A 7 9.87 -13.06 9.20
N ARG A 8 9.58 -14.25 9.75
CA ARG A 8 10.53 -14.96 10.62
C ARG A 8 11.71 -15.47 9.79
N PHE A 9 12.87 -15.56 10.43
CA PHE A 9 14.05 -16.17 9.82
C PHE A 9 13.76 -17.61 9.40
N THR A 10 14.05 -17.91 8.15
CA THR A 10 14.03 -19.28 7.64
C THR A 10 15.35 -19.98 7.94
N ASN A 11 15.33 -21.32 8.02
CA ASN A 11 16.55 -22.10 8.27
C ASN A 11 17.65 -21.80 7.23
N LYS A 12 17.28 -21.61 5.95
CA LYS A 12 18.21 -21.30 4.87
C LYS A 12 18.91 -19.94 5.07
N GLU A 13 18.17 -18.93 5.50
CA GLU A 13 18.73 -17.60 5.80
C GLU A 13 19.66 -17.66 7.01
N PHE A 14 19.24 -18.36 8.07
CA PHE A 14 20.06 -18.55 9.26
C PHE A 14 21.37 -19.28 8.94
N ASP A 15 21.32 -20.36 8.17
CA ASP A 15 22.51 -21.11 7.76
C ASP A 15 23.47 -20.25 6.94
N THR A 16 22.93 -19.37 6.09
CA THR A 16 23.73 -18.44 5.29
C THR A 16 24.40 -17.39 6.16
N TRP A 17 23.65 -16.79 7.09
CA TRP A 17 24.17 -15.83 8.07
C TRP A 17 25.23 -16.46 8.98
N PHE A 18 25.00 -17.70 9.45
CA PHE A 18 25.94 -18.43 10.29
C PHE A 18 27.26 -18.72 9.56
N LYS A 19 27.18 -19.14 8.29
CA LYS A 19 28.37 -19.33 7.44
C LYS A 19 29.16 -18.03 7.29
N GLN A 20 28.49 -16.92 6.99
CA GLN A 20 29.13 -15.61 6.87
C GLN A 20 29.83 -15.20 8.17
N HIS A 21 29.21 -15.41 9.33
CA HIS A 21 29.83 -15.14 10.62
C HIS A 21 31.10 -15.97 10.86
N LYS A 22 31.06 -17.26 10.47
CA LYS A 22 32.22 -18.15 10.56
C LYS A 22 33.35 -17.73 9.61
N ASP A 23 33.01 -17.36 8.38
CA ASP A 23 33.97 -16.92 7.37
C ASP A 23 34.65 -15.60 7.76
N LEU A 24 33.91 -14.71 8.43
CA LEU A 24 34.40 -13.43 8.96
C LEU A 24 35.06 -13.54 10.34
N ASN A 25 35.13 -14.74 10.94
CA ASN A 25 35.57 -14.97 12.32
C ASN A 25 34.89 -14.03 13.34
N ALA A 26 33.64 -13.64 13.08
CA ALA A 26 32.88 -12.78 13.97
C ALA A 26 32.26 -13.61 15.10
N PRO A 27 32.35 -13.17 16.36
CA PRO A 27 31.77 -13.90 17.48
C PRO A 27 30.25 -14.02 17.33
N LEU A 28 29.73 -15.22 17.58
CA LEU A 28 28.29 -15.46 17.60
C LEU A 28 27.73 -15.00 18.96
N PRO A 29 26.53 -14.38 18.97
CA PRO A 29 25.88 -13.98 20.21
C PRO A 29 25.57 -15.20 21.08
N LYS A 30 25.72 -15.06 22.40
CA LYS A 30 25.40 -16.14 23.34
C LYS A 30 23.89 -16.26 23.52
N ILE A 31 23.43 -17.47 23.85
CA ILE A 31 22.02 -17.71 24.15
C ILE A 31 21.55 -16.84 25.32
N SER A 32 22.40 -16.59 26.32
CA SER A 32 22.08 -15.70 27.44
C SER A 32 21.84 -14.27 26.99
N GLU A 33 22.69 -13.74 26.11
CA GLU A 33 22.58 -12.37 25.58
C GLU A 33 21.31 -12.22 24.73
N ILE A 34 20.95 -13.24 23.95
CA ILE A 34 19.71 -13.25 23.17
C ILE A 34 18.49 -13.21 24.10
N LYS A 35 18.50 -13.98 25.20
CA LYS A 35 17.40 -14.01 26.17
C LYS A 35 17.25 -12.68 26.89
N GLU A 36 18.36 -12.11 27.37
CA GLU A 36 18.38 -10.78 28.01
C GLU A 36 17.81 -9.72 27.05
N LYS A 37 18.20 -9.74 25.78
CA LYS A 37 17.66 -8.80 24.79
C LYS A 37 16.18 -9.03 24.48
N GLN A 38 15.69 -10.27 24.55
CA GLN A 38 14.26 -10.53 24.43
C GLN A 38 13.49 -9.96 25.63
N GLU A 39 14.01 -10.07 26.84
CA GLU A 39 13.41 -9.48 28.05
C GLU A 39 13.40 -7.94 27.97
N ASP A 40 14.49 -7.32 27.53
CA ASP A 40 14.56 -5.87 27.29
C ASP A 40 13.46 -5.40 26.32
N LEU A 41 13.26 -6.12 25.21
CA LEU A 41 12.24 -5.78 24.21
C LEU A 41 10.82 -5.91 24.79
N MET A 42 10.56 -6.93 25.60
CA MET A 42 9.28 -7.09 26.29
C MET A 42 9.04 -5.93 27.26
N PHE A 43 10.05 -5.57 28.06
CA PHE A 43 9.99 -4.42 28.96
C PHE A 43 9.70 -3.12 28.21
N CYS A 44 10.39 -2.86 27.10
CA CYS A 44 10.14 -1.68 26.26
C CYS A 44 8.72 -1.66 25.69
N SER A 45 8.15 -2.83 25.37
CA SER A 45 6.77 -2.91 24.86
C SER A 45 5.71 -2.63 25.93
N GLU A 46 6.01 -2.93 27.19
CA GLU A 46 5.12 -2.71 28.33
C GLU A 46 5.35 -1.35 29.02
N TYR A 47 6.42 -0.65 28.65
CA TYR A 47 6.80 0.64 29.24
C TYR A 47 5.68 1.68 29.10
N LYS A 48 5.27 2.24 30.23
CA LYS A 48 4.29 3.33 30.28
C LYS A 48 5.00 4.65 30.06
N LEU A 49 4.70 5.30 28.94
CA LEU A 49 5.28 6.58 28.57
C LEU A 49 4.97 7.66 29.62
N SER A 50 6.00 8.39 30.03
CA SER A 50 5.86 9.59 30.86
C SER A 50 5.39 10.78 30.02
N SER A 51 4.86 11.83 30.66
CA SER A 51 4.54 13.10 29.99
C SER A 51 5.76 13.69 29.29
N ALA A 52 6.94 13.65 29.92
CA ALA A 52 8.18 14.13 29.33
C ALA A 52 8.60 13.33 28.08
N ASP A 53 8.30 12.03 28.03
CA ASP A 53 8.59 11.19 26.87
C ASP A 53 7.65 11.55 25.71
N ILE A 54 6.38 11.79 26.01
CA ILE A 54 5.37 12.23 25.04
C ILE A 54 5.79 13.58 24.43
N ASP A 55 6.21 14.53 25.25
CA ASP A 55 6.64 15.85 24.77
C ASP A 55 7.84 15.75 23.83
N LYS A 56 8.83 14.91 24.17
CA LYS A 56 9.98 14.63 23.29
C LYS A 56 9.55 13.98 21.99
N MET A 57 8.67 12.98 22.03
CA MET A 57 8.15 12.31 20.84
C MET A 57 7.40 13.28 19.93
N VAL A 58 6.61 14.19 20.49
CA VAL A 58 5.88 15.21 19.71
C VAL A 58 6.86 16.18 19.06
N ALA A 59 7.87 16.67 19.80
CA ALA A 59 8.89 17.57 19.26
C ALA A 59 9.70 16.93 18.12
N GLU A 60 10.13 15.68 18.29
CA GLU A 60 10.85 14.94 17.25
C GLU A 60 9.96 14.71 16.03
N LYS A 61 8.70 14.31 16.24
CA LYS A 61 7.75 14.13 15.15
C LYS A 61 7.52 15.40 14.36
N GLN A 62 7.36 16.54 15.04
CA GLN A 62 7.22 17.85 14.39
C GLN A 62 8.46 18.23 13.58
N LYS A 63 9.67 17.86 14.03
CA LYS A 63 10.92 18.14 13.31
C LYS A 63 11.00 17.47 11.93
N PHE A 64 10.39 16.29 11.78
CA PHE A 64 10.42 15.52 10.53
C PHE A 64 9.09 15.55 9.76
N GLU A 65 8.02 16.11 10.34
CA GLU A 65 6.77 16.36 9.63
C GLU A 65 6.93 17.59 8.73
N GLU A 66 7.12 17.36 7.43
CA GLU A 66 7.19 18.44 6.44
C GLU A 66 5.87 19.20 6.28
N ILE A 67 4.73 18.51 6.48
CA ILE A 67 3.40 19.10 6.30
C ILE A 67 2.53 18.83 7.54
N PRO A 68 1.92 19.88 8.12
CA PRO A 68 0.99 19.72 9.22
C PRO A 68 -0.26 19.01 8.73
N LYS A 69 -0.67 17.95 9.44
CA LYS A 69 -1.87 17.16 9.10
C LYS A 69 -3.17 17.96 9.09
N ASN A 70 -3.19 19.12 9.76
CA ASN A 70 -4.35 20.01 9.78
C ASN A 70 -3.94 21.43 9.34
N TYR A 71 -3.69 21.57 8.04
CA TYR A 71 -3.34 22.84 7.40
C TYR A 71 -4.28 23.98 7.78
N ALA A 72 -5.59 23.74 7.79
CA ALA A 72 -6.58 24.77 8.12
C ALA A 72 -6.37 25.35 9.53
N VAL A 73 -6.03 24.50 10.51
CA VAL A 73 -5.75 24.94 11.88
C VAL A 73 -4.41 25.67 11.96
N LEU A 74 -3.35 25.17 11.30
CA LEU A 74 -2.06 25.86 11.31
C LEU A 74 -2.15 27.23 10.62
N ARG A 75 -2.76 27.28 9.44
CA ARG A 75 -2.98 28.52 8.69
C ARG A 75 -3.68 29.55 9.55
N LYS A 76 -4.80 29.17 10.17
CA LYS A 76 -5.56 30.06 11.05
C LYS A 76 -4.75 30.49 12.28
N LYS A 77 -3.91 29.61 12.83
CA LYS A 77 -3.01 29.96 13.93
C LYS A 77 -2.00 31.04 13.52
N ILE A 78 -1.34 30.88 12.37
CA ILE A 78 -0.36 31.85 11.86
C ILE A 78 -1.04 33.17 11.50
N GLU A 79 -2.23 33.13 10.87
CA GLU A 79 -3.04 34.32 10.57
C GLU A 79 -3.39 35.10 11.86
N ASN A 80 -3.83 34.41 12.90
CA ASN A 80 -4.12 35.04 14.19
C ASN A 80 -2.86 35.65 14.83
N GLU A 81 -1.71 34.96 14.80
CA GLU A 81 -0.45 35.49 15.34
C GLU A 81 0.05 36.71 14.56
N LEU A 82 -0.18 36.73 13.24
CA LEU A 82 0.14 37.86 12.37
C LEU A 82 -0.72 39.08 12.69
N ASP A 83 -2.02 38.88 12.91
CA ASP A 83 -2.94 39.94 13.33
C ASP A 83 -2.50 40.54 14.68
N LEU A 84 -2.15 39.69 15.64
CA LEU A 84 -1.64 40.11 16.95
C LEU A 84 -0.32 40.91 16.81
N ALA A 85 0.66 40.42 16.05
CA ALA A 85 1.92 41.11 15.84
C ALA A 85 1.73 42.47 15.13
N SER A 86 0.75 42.55 14.23
CA SER A 86 0.39 43.81 13.55
C SER A 86 -0.28 44.80 14.49
N MET A 87 -1.12 44.33 15.42
CA MET A 87 -1.73 45.16 16.47
C MET A 87 -0.70 45.66 17.48
N GLU A 88 0.31 44.86 17.79
CA GLU A 88 1.43 45.23 18.68
C GLU A 88 2.45 46.16 18.01
N GLY A 89 2.43 46.27 16.67
CA GLY A 89 3.36 47.10 15.90
C GLY A 89 4.74 46.47 15.69
N ASP A 90 4.91 45.16 15.93
CA ASP A 90 6.15 44.44 15.69
C ASP A 90 6.26 43.99 14.21
N GLU A 91 6.77 44.88 13.36
CA GLU A 91 6.97 44.62 11.93
C GLU A 91 7.95 43.46 11.68
N SER A 92 8.95 43.26 12.54
CA SER A 92 9.93 42.18 12.34
C SER A 92 9.29 40.81 12.55
N ARG A 93 8.37 40.69 13.50
CA ARG A 93 7.62 39.46 13.72
C ARG A 93 6.57 39.23 12.65
N ALA A 94 5.86 40.29 12.24
CA ALA A 94 4.84 40.21 11.20
C ALA A 94 5.42 39.79 9.84
N THR A 95 6.61 40.26 9.47
CA THR A 95 7.29 39.85 8.23
C THR A 95 7.65 38.37 8.23
N LYS A 96 8.24 37.86 9.33
CA LYS A 96 8.55 36.42 9.49
C LYS A 96 7.30 35.53 9.39
N LEU A 97 6.21 35.91 10.06
CA LEU A 97 4.95 35.16 10.03
C LEU A 97 4.32 35.15 8.62
N LYS A 98 4.44 36.25 7.86
CA LYS A 98 4.00 36.30 6.46
C LYS A 98 4.82 35.38 5.56
N GLU A 99 6.14 35.35 5.74
CA GLU A 99 7.02 34.44 5.00
C GLU A 99 6.71 32.98 5.30
N GLU A 100 6.52 32.64 6.57
CA GLU A 100 6.13 31.31 7.02
C GLU A 100 4.78 30.90 6.41
N LEU A 101 3.77 31.79 6.48
CA LEU A 101 2.46 31.57 5.86
C LEU A 101 2.59 31.27 4.36
N ALA A 102 3.42 32.03 3.64
CA ALA A 102 3.63 31.83 2.21
C ALA A 102 4.34 30.50 1.87
N VAL A 103 5.21 29.99 2.73
CA VAL A 103 5.80 28.65 2.58
C VAL A 103 4.72 27.58 2.75
N VAL A 104 3.97 27.65 3.86
CA VAL A 104 2.96 26.64 4.21
C VAL A 104 1.85 26.57 3.14
N VAL A 105 1.39 27.73 2.62
CA VAL A 105 0.40 27.79 1.53
C VAL A 105 0.92 27.11 0.26
N ARG A 106 2.15 27.43 -0.17
CA ARG A 106 2.75 26.85 -1.39
C ARG A 106 2.88 25.32 -1.31
N GLU A 107 3.25 24.79 -0.15
CA GLU A 107 3.35 23.34 0.06
C GLU A 107 1.97 22.67 0.03
N TYR A 108 0.97 23.30 0.63
CA TYR A 108 -0.40 22.82 0.58
C TYR A 108 -0.97 22.77 -0.85
N ASP A 109 -0.73 23.80 -1.66
CA ASP A 109 -1.17 23.84 -3.05
C ASP A 109 -0.55 22.69 -3.87
N LYS A 110 0.75 22.42 -3.68
CA LYS A 110 1.43 21.28 -4.30
C LYS A 110 0.79 19.94 -3.91
N LEU A 111 0.48 19.75 -2.62
CA LEU A 111 -0.17 18.52 -2.14
C LEU A 111 -1.58 18.37 -2.71
N THR A 112 -2.33 19.47 -2.78
CA THR A 112 -3.68 19.51 -3.36
C THR A 112 -3.63 19.15 -4.84
N GLU A 113 -2.68 19.70 -5.59
CA GLU A 113 -2.46 19.37 -7.01
C GLU A 113 -2.12 17.88 -7.19
N GLN A 114 -1.23 17.32 -6.37
CA GLN A 114 -0.91 15.88 -6.41
C GLN A 114 -2.12 15.01 -6.10
N THR A 115 -2.92 15.42 -5.12
CA THR A 115 -4.15 14.71 -4.73
C THR A 115 -5.17 14.76 -5.85
N ALA A 116 -5.39 15.93 -6.46
CA ALA A 116 -6.26 16.10 -7.62
C ALA A 116 -5.81 15.23 -8.80
N LYS A 117 -4.51 15.17 -9.10
CA LYS A 117 -3.94 14.28 -10.12
C LYS A 117 -4.26 12.81 -9.83
N ARG A 118 -4.07 12.35 -8.59
CA ARG A 118 -4.41 10.97 -8.18
C ARG A 118 -5.90 10.69 -8.32
N MET A 119 -6.75 11.62 -7.89
CA MET A 119 -8.21 11.50 -8.01
C MET A 119 -8.66 11.44 -9.48
N ASN A 120 -8.05 12.23 -10.36
CA ASN A 120 -8.32 12.18 -11.80
C ASN A 120 -7.96 10.82 -12.41
N VAL A 121 -6.82 10.23 -12.03
CA VAL A 121 -6.43 8.89 -12.49
C VAL A 121 -7.45 7.83 -12.05
N LEU A 122 -7.90 7.89 -10.80
CA LEU A 122 -8.92 6.98 -10.27
C LEU A 122 -10.25 7.14 -11.01
N HIS A 123 -10.66 8.38 -11.27
CA HIS A 123 -11.87 8.69 -12.02
C HIS A 123 -11.81 8.11 -13.44
N ILE A 124 -10.73 8.37 -14.19
CA ILE A 124 -10.52 7.82 -15.55
C ILE A 124 -10.53 6.28 -15.53
N SER A 125 -9.87 5.67 -14.53
CA SER A 125 -9.84 4.21 -14.39
C SER A 125 -11.24 3.65 -14.12
N HIS A 126 -12.04 4.33 -13.31
CA HIS A 126 -13.40 3.93 -12.98
C HIS A 126 -14.30 4.01 -14.21
N GLU A 127 -14.26 5.11 -14.95
CA GLU A 127 -15.03 5.27 -16.19
C GLU A 127 -14.66 4.21 -17.23
N ARG A 128 -13.37 3.91 -17.38
CA ARG A 128 -12.91 2.84 -18.29
C ARG A 128 -13.49 1.48 -17.90
N ARG A 129 -13.47 1.13 -16.61
CA ARG A 129 -14.02 -0.13 -16.12
C ARG A 129 -15.53 -0.21 -16.37
N LEU A 130 -16.27 0.88 -16.15
CA LEU A 130 -17.70 0.92 -16.44
C LEU A 130 -18.00 0.74 -17.93
N LYS A 131 -17.21 1.40 -18.79
CA LYS A 131 -17.34 1.25 -20.24
C LYS A 131 -17.04 -0.19 -20.68
N GLU A 132 -15.96 -0.78 -20.18
CA GLU A 132 -15.58 -2.17 -20.47
C GLU A 132 -16.67 -3.17 -20.03
N LEU A 133 -17.30 -2.95 -18.89
CA LEU A 133 -18.44 -3.76 -18.42
C LEU A 133 -19.65 -3.64 -19.37
N ASN A 134 -20.04 -2.42 -19.72
CA ASN A 134 -21.17 -2.18 -20.61
C ASN A 134 -20.92 -2.73 -22.03
N ASP A 135 -19.70 -2.56 -22.55
CA ASP A 135 -19.32 -3.11 -23.85
C ASP A 135 -19.32 -4.65 -23.84
N ARG A 136 -18.90 -5.28 -22.71
CA ARG A 136 -19.03 -6.73 -22.52
C ARG A 136 -20.48 -7.19 -22.47
N GLU A 137 -21.34 -6.51 -21.73
CA GLU A 137 -22.76 -6.84 -21.64
C GLU A 137 -23.42 -6.80 -23.02
N LYS A 138 -23.17 -5.74 -23.80
CA LYS A 138 -23.65 -5.63 -25.19
C LYS A 138 -23.13 -6.73 -26.09
N LEU A 139 -21.86 -7.11 -25.94
CA LEU A 139 -21.27 -8.20 -26.74
C LEU A 139 -21.95 -9.54 -26.42
N ILE A 140 -22.19 -9.83 -25.14
CA ILE A 140 -22.90 -11.04 -24.69
C ILE A 140 -24.33 -11.05 -25.25
N GLU A 141 -25.04 -9.93 -25.20
CA GLU A 141 -26.38 -9.80 -25.77
C GLU A 141 -26.38 -10.09 -27.29
N GLN A 142 -25.41 -9.53 -28.03
CA GLN A 142 -25.26 -9.79 -29.46
C GLN A 142 -24.90 -11.25 -29.77
N GLU A 143 -24.00 -11.87 -28.98
CA GLU A 143 -23.65 -13.28 -29.11
C GLU A 143 -24.88 -14.17 -28.88
N CYS A 144 -25.64 -13.91 -27.81
CA CYS A 144 -26.88 -14.63 -27.52
C CYS A 144 -27.95 -14.49 -28.61
N LEU A 145 -28.04 -13.32 -29.26
CA LEU A 145 -28.91 -13.11 -30.42
C LEU A 145 -28.41 -13.89 -31.66
N ASN A 146 -27.10 -13.90 -31.89
CA ASN A 146 -26.49 -14.55 -33.04
C ASN A 146 -26.47 -16.08 -32.90
N ASP A 147 -26.34 -16.62 -31.69
CA ASP A 147 -26.36 -18.07 -31.42
C ASP A 147 -27.70 -18.72 -31.82
N LYS A 148 -28.81 -17.97 -31.79
CA LYS A 148 -30.11 -18.46 -32.28
C LYS A 148 -30.12 -18.76 -33.79
N ASN A 149 -29.20 -18.15 -34.54
CA ASN A 149 -29.10 -18.27 -36.00
C ASN A 149 -27.88 -19.10 -36.45
N LYS A 150 -27.06 -19.63 -35.52
CA LYS A 150 -25.87 -20.41 -35.86
C LYS A 150 -26.26 -21.87 -36.14
N GLY A 151 -25.80 -22.39 -37.28
CA GLY A 151 -25.81 -23.81 -37.61
C GLY A 151 -24.73 -24.60 -36.86
N ASP A 152 -24.46 -25.84 -37.29
CA ASP A 152 -23.48 -26.73 -36.67
C ASP A 152 -22.06 -26.11 -36.67
N ASP A 153 -21.60 -25.62 -35.51
CA ASP A 153 -20.29 -25.01 -35.31
C ASP A 153 -19.23 -26.07 -34.94
N PRO A 154 -18.03 -26.10 -35.57
CA PRO A 154 -16.96 -27.04 -35.26
C PRO A 154 -16.47 -27.02 -33.80
N PHE A 155 -16.79 -25.99 -33.00
CA PHE A 155 -16.43 -25.91 -31.58
C PHE A 155 -17.57 -26.25 -30.62
N THR A 156 -18.78 -26.51 -31.14
CA THR A 156 -19.92 -26.93 -30.32
C THR A 156 -19.80 -28.41 -29.94
N ARG A 157 -19.86 -28.72 -28.65
CA ARG A 157 -19.80 -30.12 -28.16
C ARG A 157 -21.00 -30.92 -28.66
N ARG A 158 -20.76 -31.84 -29.59
CA ARG A 158 -21.78 -32.81 -30.05
C ARG A 158 -22.02 -33.87 -28.98
N ARG A 159 -23.28 -34.13 -28.65
CA ARG A 159 -23.65 -35.29 -27.81
C ARG A 159 -23.67 -36.54 -28.68
N THR A 160 -22.61 -37.34 -28.61
CA THR A 160 -22.56 -38.65 -29.27
C THR A 160 -23.02 -39.73 -28.30
N ALA A 161 -24.03 -40.53 -28.66
CA ALA A 161 -24.36 -41.75 -27.94
C ALA A 161 -23.40 -42.87 -28.38
N PRO A 162 -22.85 -43.69 -27.47
CA PRO A 162 -22.03 -44.83 -27.85
C PRO A 162 -22.91 -45.86 -28.56
N SER A 163 -22.55 -46.27 -29.78
CA SER A 163 -23.13 -47.44 -30.45
C SER A 163 -22.31 -48.68 -30.10
N MET A 164 -22.97 -49.77 -29.69
CA MET A 164 -22.30 -51.07 -29.59
C MET A 164 -21.93 -51.53 -31.00
N ILE A 165 -20.64 -51.75 -31.21
CA ILE A 165 -20.14 -52.39 -32.42
C ILE A 165 -20.19 -53.89 -32.14
N GLU A 166 -21.19 -54.59 -32.68
CA GLU A 166 -21.21 -56.06 -32.64
C GLU A 166 -20.10 -56.59 -33.55
N VAL A 167 -18.97 -56.97 -32.96
CA VAL A 167 -17.90 -57.67 -33.67
C VAL A 167 -18.29 -59.15 -33.74
N PHE A 168 -18.81 -59.58 -34.89
CA PHE A 168 -19.03 -61.00 -35.18
C PHE A 168 -17.67 -61.70 -35.27
N ILE A 169 -17.26 -62.36 -34.18
CA ILE A 169 -16.10 -63.24 -34.18
C ILE A 169 -16.53 -64.57 -34.77
N PHE A 170 -16.18 -64.83 -36.04
CA PHE A 170 -16.27 -66.16 -36.62
C PHE A 170 -15.30 -67.08 -35.86
N SER A 171 -15.84 -67.95 -35.01
CA SER A 171 -15.07 -69.07 -34.47
C SER A 171 -14.89 -70.12 -35.57
N LEU A 172 -13.67 -70.23 -36.08
CA LEU A 172 -13.25 -71.38 -36.87
C LEU A 172 -12.80 -72.46 -35.89
N SER A 173 -13.66 -73.46 -35.69
CA SER A 173 -13.31 -74.72 -35.03
C SER A 173 -12.48 -75.59 -35.97
N PHE A 174 -11.28 -75.96 -35.48
CA PHE A 174 -10.38 -77.07 -35.87
C PHE A 174 -10.25 -77.48 -37.35
#